data_AF-A0A0F9LKJ6-F1
#
_entry.id   AF-A0A0F9LKJ6-F1
#
_cell.length_a   1.000
_cell.length_b   1.000
_cell.length_c   1.000
_cell.angle_alpha   90.00
_cell.angle_beta   90.00
_cell.angle_gamma   90.00
#
_symmetry.space_group_name_H-M   'P 1'
#
loop_
_entity.id
_entity.type
_entity.pdbx_description
1 polymer ?
#
loop_
_entity_poly.entity_id
_entity_poly.type
_entity_poly.pdbx_seq_one_letter_code
_entity_poly.pdbx_strand_id
1 'polypeptide(L)'
;MAKAPAFQFYPGDWRRDTQVQMASFHTRGVWIEILCCMWDAPIRGELSGLSESLARMLGCTHDEFNDAISEIEKLKIADVTISNGFVTIINRRMYKDATKLNDTRKRVKDHRERKLSSEKQDCNTDVTPLSSSSSSKKKQTKKKSAESKPYLGDLSSQITELAKQLARLSLAYPKTGHKDFNINGLIQEMVNKKIHEEAIFVALSSLAKRWTLTEKTDPLNYIKNPQGYAETIMKTKSGNYYEREHTAKSQEFKNLEMPGELLRGKEEEQDA
;
A
#
# COMPACT_ATOMS: atom_id res chain seq x y z
N MET A 1 4.61 -10.07 2.30
CA MET A 1 4.42 -11.24 1.40
C MET A 1 5.78 -11.90 1.22
N ALA A 2 5.90 -13.22 1.37
CA ALA A 2 7.15 -13.91 1.05
C ALA A 2 7.40 -13.79 -0.47
N LYS A 3 8.59 -13.31 -0.87
CA LYS A 3 8.99 -13.26 -2.28
C LYS A 3 9.12 -14.70 -2.80
N ALA A 4 8.73 -14.94 -4.05
CA ALA A 4 8.89 -16.25 -4.66
C ALA A 4 10.41 -16.55 -4.76
N PRO A 5 10.88 -17.67 -4.20
CA PRO A 5 12.31 -17.89 -3.96
C PRO A 5 13.10 -18.25 -5.22
N ALA A 6 12.43 -18.58 -6.33
CA ALA A 6 13.08 -19.05 -7.54
C ALA A 6 12.35 -18.59 -8.81
N PHE A 7 13.13 -18.14 -9.78
CA PHE A 7 12.72 -17.90 -11.16
C PHE A 7 12.81 -19.20 -11.95
N GLN A 8 11.69 -19.68 -12.49
CA GLN A 8 11.70 -20.88 -13.32
C GLN A 8 12.20 -20.54 -14.74
N PHE A 9 13.43 -20.96 -15.03
CA PHE A 9 14.01 -20.84 -16.36
C PHE A 9 13.99 -22.20 -17.08
N TYR A 10 13.45 -22.22 -18.29
CA TYR A 10 13.38 -23.42 -19.13
C TYR A 10 14.31 -23.27 -20.32
N PRO A 11 15.50 -23.92 -20.32
CA PRO A 11 16.47 -23.80 -21.41
C PRO A 11 15.89 -24.17 -22.78
N GLY A 12 14.97 -25.13 -22.83
CA GLY A 12 14.27 -25.53 -24.06
C GLY A 12 13.36 -24.45 -24.62
N ASP A 13 12.69 -23.67 -23.77
CA ASP A 13 11.87 -22.53 -24.23
C ASP A 13 12.77 -21.40 -24.73
N TRP A 14 13.84 -21.09 -24.00
CA TRP A 14 14.84 -20.11 -24.42
C TRP A 14 15.43 -20.41 -25.79
N ARG A 15 15.83 -21.67 -26.03
CA ARG A 15 16.44 -22.10 -27.30
C ARG A 15 15.46 -22.16 -28.47
N ARG A 16 14.14 -22.32 -28.20
CA ARG A 16 13.10 -22.40 -29.23
C ARG A 16 12.47 -21.05 -29.56
N ASP A 17 12.64 -20.04 -28.71
CA ASP A 17 12.16 -18.69 -28.97
C ASP A 17 12.95 -18.05 -30.12
N THR A 18 12.36 -18.07 -31.32
CA THR A 18 13.01 -17.59 -32.54
C THR A 18 13.33 -16.10 -32.48
N GLN A 19 12.51 -15.28 -31.83
CA GLN A 19 12.75 -13.84 -31.71
C GLN A 19 14.00 -13.58 -30.87
N VAL A 20 14.13 -14.29 -29.74
CA VAL A 20 15.34 -14.20 -28.89
C VAL A 20 16.56 -14.79 -29.59
N GLN A 21 16.43 -15.88 -30.35
CA GLN A 21 17.57 -16.47 -31.07
C GLN A 21 18.03 -15.63 -32.27
N MET A 22 17.16 -14.81 -32.86
CA MET A 22 17.51 -13.88 -33.94
C MET A 22 18.28 -12.65 -33.43
N ALA A 23 18.17 -12.34 -32.13
CA ALA A 23 18.89 -11.22 -31.53
C ALA A 23 20.39 -11.51 -31.42
N SER A 24 21.19 -10.44 -31.45
CA SER A 24 22.63 -10.50 -31.19
C SER A 24 22.94 -11.13 -29.83
N PHE A 25 24.12 -11.75 -29.70
CA PHE A 25 24.55 -12.34 -28.43
C PHE A 25 24.60 -11.33 -27.28
N HIS A 26 24.95 -10.08 -27.59
CA HIS A 26 24.93 -8.98 -26.63
C HIS A 26 23.51 -8.74 -26.11
N THR A 27 22.55 -8.49 -27.01
CA THR A 27 21.15 -8.25 -26.66
C THR A 27 20.54 -9.42 -25.90
N ARG A 28 20.92 -10.66 -26.24
CA ARG A 28 20.51 -11.85 -25.48
C ARG A 28 21.03 -11.85 -24.05
N GLY A 29 22.27 -11.41 -23.84
CA GLY A 29 22.85 -11.23 -22.50
C GLY A 29 22.11 -10.17 -21.70
N VAL A 30 21.93 -8.98 -22.29
CA VAL A 30 21.15 -7.88 -21.70
C VAL A 30 19.73 -8.33 -21.37
N TRP A 31 19.10 -9.12 -22.24
CA TRP A 31 17.75 -9.61 -22.02
C TRP A 31 17.63 -10.56 -20.83
N ILE A 32 18.61 -11.47 -20.62
CA ILE A 32 18.61 -12.30 -19.41
C ILE A 32 18.73 -11.45 -18.15
N GLU A 33 19.60 -10.45 -18.16
CA GLU A 33 19.78 -9.56 -17.01
C GLU A 33 18.49 -8.78 -16.71
N ILE A 34 17.83 -8.27 -17.75
CA ILE A 34 16.51 -7.63 -17.64
C ILE A 34 15.49 -8.59 -17.01
N LEU A 35 15.43 -9.86 -17.43
CA LEU A 35 14.52 -10.86 -16.84
C LEU A 35 14.79 -11.08 -15.35
N CYS A 36 16.05 -11.10 -14.94
CA CYS A 36 16.45 -11.18 -13.54
C CYS A 36 16.01 -9.94 -12.75
N CYS A 37 16.23 -8.73 -13.27
CA CYS A 37 15.78 -7.49 -12.63
C CYS A 37 14.25 -7.44 -12.51
N MET A 38 13.52 -7.82 -13.57
CA MET A 38 12.04 -7.91 -13.57
C MET A 38 11.51 -8.93 -12.57
N TRP A 39 12.29 -9.97 -12.27
CA TRP A 39 11.94 -10.94 -11.24
C TRP A 39 12.01 -10.31 -9.84
N ASP A 40 12.92 -9.39 -9.54
CA ASP A 40 12.96 -8.75 -8.23
C ASP A 40 12.25 -7.40 -8.14
N ALA A 41 11.76 -6.90 -9.28
CA ALA A 41 11.03 -5.65 -9.38
C ALA A 41 9.74 -5.61 -8.53
N PRO A 42 9.31 -4.41 -8.09
CA PRO A 42 8.03 -4.22 -7.38
C PRO A 42 6.84 -4.69 -8.21
N ILE A 43 6.85 -4.40 -9.51
CA ILE A 43 5.90 -4.91 -10.49
C ILE A 43 6.61 -6.02 -11.27
N ARG A 44 6.20 -7.26 -11.01
CA ARG A 44 6.81 -8.45 -11.60
C ARG A 44 6.61 -8.44 -13.13
N GLY A 45 7.71 -8.56 -13.88
CA GLY A 45 7.67 -8.56 -15.35
C GLY A 45 7.68 -7.18 -15.99
N GLU A 46 7.87 -6.12 -15.20
CA GLU A 46 8.06 -4.75 -15.69
C GLU A 46 9.40 -4.21 -15.17
N LEU A 47 10.15 -3.54 -16.06
CA LEU A 47 11.36 -2.80 -15.71
C LEU A 47 11.26 -1.41 -16.31
N SER A 48 11.30 -0.38 -15.46
CA SER A 48 11.03 1.01 -15.83
C SER A 48 12.06 1.92 -15.18
N GLY A 49 12.64 2.84 -15.94
CA GLY A 49 13.66 3.76 -15.45
C GLY A 49 14.25 4.67 -16.51
N LEU A 50 15.14 5.58 -16.09
CA LEU A 50 15.94 6.37 -17.03
C LEU A 50 16.93 5.45 -17.75
N SER A 51 17.08 5.60 -19.07
CA SER A 51 17.98 4.76 -19.89
C SER A 51 19.40 4.64 -19.32
N GLU A 52 19.99 5.74 -18.85
CA GLU A 52 21.32 5.73 -18.26
C GLU A 52 21.39 4.94 -16.94
N SER A 53 20.34 5.04 -16.11
CA SER A 53 20.26 4.28 -14.86
C SER A 53 20.07 2.79 -15.11
N LEU A 54 19.27 2.44 -16.12
CA LEU A 54 19.06 1.05 -16.53
C LEU A 54 20.34 0.45 -17.12
N ALA A 55 21.06 1.17 -17.98
CA ALA A 55 22.34 0.72 -18.53
C ALA A 55 23.35 0.38 -17.41
N ARG A 56 23.50 1.27 -16.42
CA ARG A 56 24.36 1.03 -15.24
C ARG A 56 23.88 -0.16 -14.41
N MET A 57 22.57 -0.31 -14.23
CA MET A 57 21.99 -1.45 -13.50
C MET A 57 22.27 -2.78 -14.19
N LEU A 58 22.20 -2.81 -15.52
CA LEU A 58 22.43 -4.01 -16.34
C LEU A 58 23.91 -4.26 -16.65
N GLY A 59 24.80 -3.36 -16.22
CA GLY A 59 26.25 -3.49 -16.38
C GLY A 59 26.74 -3.27 -17.82
N CYS A 60 26.03 -2.49 -18.62
CA CYS A 60 26.44 -2.11 -19.98
C CYS A 60 26.55 -0.59 -20.16
N THR A 61 27.18 -0.17 -21.25
CA THR A 61 27.23 1.25 -21.62
C THR A 61 25.87 1.74 -22.12
N HIS A 62 25.67 3.06 -22.14
CA HIS A 62 24.39 3.64 -22.59
C HIS A 62 24.09 3.32 -24.06
N ASP A 63 25.11 3.33 -24.92
CA ASP A 63 24.98 3.00 -26.34
C ASP A 63 24.62 1.53 -26.55
N GLU A 64 25.32 0.62 -25.89
CA GLU A 64 25.02 -0.82 -25.88
C GLU A 64 23.58 -1.11 -25.40
N PHE A 65 23.15 -0.42 -24.35
CA PHE A 65 21.78 -0.51 -23.86
C PHE A 65 20.78 -0.06 -24.94
N ASN A 66 20.99 1.11 -25.55
CA ASN A 66 20.08 1.63 -26.58
C ASN A 66 20.01 0.69 -27.80
N ASP A 67 21.15 0.15 -28.23
CA ASP A 67 21.20 -0.83 -29.31
C ASP A 67 20.41 -2.08 -28.96
N ALA A 68 20.61 -2.63 -27.76
CA ALA A 68 19.88 -3.80 -27.28
C ALA A 68 18.37 -3.56 -27.18
N ILE A 69 17.94 -2.42 -26.64
CA ILE A 69 16.52 -2.05 -26.57
C ILE A 69 15.92 -1.89 -27.97
N SER A 70 16.65 -1.27 -28.90
CA SER A 70 16.19 -1.12 -30.28
C SER A 70 16.00 -2.48 -30.97
N GLU A 71 16.88 -3.46 -30.69
CA GLU A 71 16.80 -4.80 -31.24
C GLU A 71 15.64 -5.60 -30.60
N ILE A 72 15.46 -5.48 -29.28
CA ILE A 72 14.33 -6.06 -28.54
C ILE A 72 12.98 -5.57 -29.10
N GLU A 73 12.87 -4.27 -29.36
CA GLU A 73 11.66 -3.66 -29.93
C GLU A 73 11.42 -4.14 -31.36
N LYS A 74 12.45 -4.11 -32.22
CA LYS A 74 12.37 -4.57 -33.63
C LYS A 74 11.95 -6.04 -33.74
N LEU A 75 12.53 -6.90 -32.92
CA LEU A 75 12.23 -8.34 -32.89
C LEU A 75 10.98 -8.69 -32.08
N LYS A 76 10.34 -7.69 -31.44
CA LYS A 76 9.13 -7.82 -30.62
C LYS A 76 9.26 -8.79 -29.45
N ILE A 77 10.48 -8.95 -28.92
CA ILE A 77 10.77 -9.84 -27.79
C ILE A 77 10.00 -9.38 -26.54
N ALA A 78 9.94 -8.06 -26.32
CA ALA A 78 9.22 -7.43 -25.22
C ALA A 78 8.37 -6.26 -25.73
N ASP A 79 7.46 -5.77 -24.89
CA ASP A 79 6.77 -4.51 -25.16
C ASP A 79 7.63 -3.38 -24.56
N VAL A 80 8.09 -2.47 -25.41
CA VAL A 80 8.98 -1.37 -25.03
C VAL A 80 8.23 -0.06 -25.26
N THR A 81 8.28 0.84 -24.28
CA THR A 81 7.80 2.22 -24.42
C THR A 81 8.89 3.19 -23.98
N ILE A 82 9.13 4.21 -24.81
CA ILE A 82 10.16 5.23 -24.57
C ILE A 82 9.46 6.58 -24.51
N SER A 83 9.69 7.36 -23.45
CA SER A 83 9.10 8.68 -23.26
C SER A 83 10.04 9.58 -22.48
N ASN A 84 10.49 10.68 -23.09
CA ASN A 84 11.39 11.67 -22.46
C ASN A 84 12.66 11.05 -21.82
N GLY A 85 13.26 10.04 -22.48
CA GLY A 85 14.45 9.33 -21.97
C GLY A 85 14.14 8.27 -20.90
N PHE A 86 12.90 8.17 -20.46
CA PHE A 86 12.40 7.10 -19.61
C PHE A 86 12.00 5.89 -20.47
N VAL A 87 12.50 4.72 -20.11
CA VAL A 87 12.28 3.46 -20.82
C VAL A 87 11.53 2.51 -19.91
N THR A 88 10.43 1.96 -20.42
CA THR A 88 9.64 0.93 -19.78
C THR A 88 9.63 -0.31 -20.66
N ILE A 89 10.00 -1.45 -20.09
CA ILE A 89 10.12 -2.74 -20.76
C ILE A 89 9.20 -3.71 -20.04
N ILE A 90 8.38 -4.46 -20.78
CA ILE A 90 7.43 -5.41 -20.20
C ILE A 90 7.64 -6.79 -20.82
N ASN A 91 7.94 -7.77 -19.97
CA ASN A 91 7.86 -9.18 -20.33
C ASN A 91 6.40 -9.67 -20.22
N ARG A 92 5.75 -9.83 -21.37
CA ARG A 92 4.33 -10.19 -21.48
C ARG A 92 3.94 -11.43 -20.66
N ARG A 93 4.77 -12.48 -20.66
CA ARG A 93 4.49 -13.74 -19.94
C ARG A 93 4.57 -13.51 -18.44
N MET A 94 5.69 -12.97 -17.97
CA MET A 94 5.94 -12.75 -16.54
C MET A 94 4.91 -11.79 -15.94
N TYR A 95 4.56 -10.72 -16.65
CA TYR A 95 3.53 -9.77 -16.23
C TYR A 95 2.16 -10.44 -16.10
N LYS A 96 1.71 -11.18 -17.14
CA LYS A 96 0.43 -11.90 -17.10
C LYS A 96 0.37 -12.93 -15.98
N ASP A 97 1.44 -13.68 -15.76
CA ASP A 97 1.50 -14.70 -14.70
C ASP A 97 1.45 -14.05 -13.32
N ALA A 98 2.13 -12.92 -13.12
CA ALA A 98 2.05 -12.15 -11.88
C ALA A 98 0.65 -11.62 -11.60
N THR A 99 -0.02 -11.06 -12.61
CA THR A 99 -1.41 -10.58 -12.50
C THR A 99 -2.35 -11.72 -12.11
N LYS A 100 -2.27 -12.86 -12.80
CA LYS A 100 -3.08 -14.06 -12.46
C LYS A 100 -2.85 -14.56 -11.04
N LEU A 101 -1.61 -14.55 -10.58
CA LEU A 101 -1.26 -14.93 -9.21
C LEU A 101 -1.85 -13.96 -8.19
N ASN A 102 -1.76 -12.65 -8.44
CA ASN A 102 -2.33 -11.62 -7.58
C ASN A 102 -3.86 -11.72 -7.52
N ASP A 103 -4.52 -11.89 -8.68
CA ASP A 103 -5.98 -12.10 -8.74
C ASP A 103 -6.41 -13.36 -7.99
N THR A 104 -5.61 -14.41 -8.08
CA THR A 104 -5.90 -15.67 -7.37
C THR A 104 -5.71 -15.52 -5.87
N ARG A 105 -4.66 -14.81 -5.43
CA ARG A 105 -4.48 -14.47 -4.01
C ARG A 105 -5.65 -13.64 -3.49
N LYS A 106 -6.08 -12.63 -4.24
CA LYS A 106 -7.25 -11.79 -3.90
C LYS A 106 -8.51 -12.64 -3.78
N ARG A 107 -8.82 -13.46 -4.79
CA ARG A 107 -9.98 -14.38 -4.78
C ARG A 107 -9.97 -15.35 -3.58
N VAL A 108 -8.81 -15.94 -3.27
CA VAL A 108 -8.67 -16.86 -2.13
C VAL A 108 -8.82 -16.12 -0.81
N LYS A 109 -8.27 -14.91 -0.69
CA LYS A 109 -8.43 -14.03 0.48
C LYS A 109 -9.91 -13.69 0.69
N ASP A 110 -10.59 -13.17 -0.34
CA ASP A 110 -12.01 -12.82 -0.30
C ASP A 110 -12.90 -14.02 0.05
N HIS A 111 -12.57 -15.22 -0.45
CA HIS A 111 -13.28 -16.44 -0.12
C HIS A 111 -13.10 -16.84 1.36
N ARG A 112 -11.87 -16.73 1.89
CA ARG A 112 -11.59 -17.01 3.31
C ARG A 112 -12.29 -16.01 4.22
N GLU A 113 -12.26 -14.72 3.88
CA GLU A 113 -12.93 -13.67 4.63
C GLU A 113 -14.45 -13.86 4.64
N ARG A 114 -15.05 -14.24 3.51
CA ARG A 114 -16.47 -14.58 3.44
C ARG A 114 -16.84 -15.79 4.31
N LYS A 115 -16.02 -16.85 4.31
CA LYS A 115 -16.25 -18.02 5.19
C LYS A 115 -16.20 -17.64 6.67
N LEU A 116 -15.21 -16.84 7.07
CA LEU A 116 -15.10 -16.33 8.45
C LEU A 116 -16.31 -15.46 8.84
N SER A 117 -16.90 -14.71 7.90
CA SER A 117 -18.13 -13.96 8.15
C SER A 117 -19.39 -14.82 8.22
N SER A 118 -19.48 -15.91 7.43
CA SER A 118 -20.62 -16.84 7.47
C SER A 118 -20.60 -17.77 8.68
N GLU A 119 -19.43 -18.17 9.19
CA GLU A 119 -19.31 -18.90 10.47
C GLU A 119 -19.70 -18.02 11.68
N LYS A 120 -19.73 -16.69 11.53
CA LYS A 120 -20.23 -15.72 12.52
C LYS A 120 -21.70 -15.34 12.34
N GLN A 121 -22.34 -15.75 11.24
CA GLN A 121 -23.79 -15.60 11.10
C GLN A 121 -24.46 -16.76 11.84
N ASP A 122 -25.25 -16.46 12.87
CA ASP A 122 -26.19 -17.43 13.43
C ASP A 122 -27.07 -17.95 12.29
N CYS A 123 -26.92 -19.23 12.00
CA CYS A 123 -27.75 -19.91 11.01
C CYS A 123 -29.17 -20.01 11.57
N ASN A 124 -30.10 -19.23 11.02
CA ASN A 124 -31.53 -19.43 11.25
C ASN A 124 -32.01 -20.67 10.49
N THR A 125 -31.69 -21.86 10.98
CA THR A 125 -32.37 -23.10 10.56
C THR A 125 -32.12 -24.19 11.60
N ASP A 126 -33.14 -24.50 12.41
CA ASP A 126 -33.27 -25.81 13.04
C ASP A 126 -33.55 -26.84 11.94
N VAL A 127 -32.49 -27.45 11.42
CA VAL A 127 -32.62 -28.66 10.59
C VAL A 127 -31.76 -29.74 11.24
N THR A 128 -32.48 -30.66 11.86
CA THR A 128 -32.16 -32.02 12.33
C THR A 128 -30.67 -32.41 12.38
N PRO A 129 -30.10 -32.73 13.56
CA PRO A 129 -28.70 -33.13 13.66
C PRO A 129 -28.47 -34.48 12.96
N LEU A 130 -27.52 -34.52 12.04
CA LEU A 130 -27.03 -35.77 11.47
C LEU A 130 -26.10 -36.45 12.48
N SER A 131 -26.59 -37.51 13.11
CA SER A 131 -25.77 -38.44 13.88
C SER A 131 -24.80 -39.18 12.94
N SER A 132 -23.51 -38.85 13.00
CA SER A 132 -22.46 -39.80 12.63
C SER A 132 -21.18 -39.51 13.38
N SER A 133 -21.00 -40.28 14.45
CA SER A 133 -19.73 -40.49 15.13
C SER A 133 -18.69 -41.03 14.15
N SER A 134 -17.62 -40.28 13.93
CA SER A 134 -16.34 -40.89 13.54
C SER A 134 -15.17 -40.15 14.17
N SER A 135 -14.46 -40.90 15.00
CA SER A 135 -13.29 -40.50 15.77
C SER A 135 -12.10 -40.16 14.87
N SER A 136 -11.44 -39.04 15.11
CA SER A 136 -10.03 -38.88 14.73
C SER A 136 -9.28 -38.13 15.84
N LYS A 137 -8.30 -38.85 16.39
CA LYS A 137 -7.47 -38.49 17.54
C LYS A 137 -6.80 -37.13 17.34
N LYS A 138 -7.10 -36.17 18.24
CA LYS A 138 -6.30 -34.94 18.43
C LYS A 138 -4.91 -35.33 18.94
N LYS A 139 -3.90 -35.26 18.06
CA LYS A 139 -2.49 -35.20 18.49
C LYS A 139 -2.29 -33.89 19.25
N GLN A 140 -2.00 -33.99 20.54
CA GLN A 140 -1.39 -32.90 21.30
C GLN A 140 -0.04 -32.57 20.66
N THR A 141 0.06 -31.41 20.03
CA THR A 141 1.35 -30.79 19.73
C THR A 141 1.41 -29.48 20.50
N LYS A 142 2.49 -29.37 21.28
CA LYS A 142 2.78 -28.36 22.29
C LYS A 142 2.59 -26.94 21.72
N LYS A 143 1.92 -26.08 22.49
CA LYS A 143 2.05 -24.62 22.39
C LYS A 143 3.55 -24.28 22.44
N LYS A 144 4.14 -23.96 21.29
CA LYS A 144 5.29 -23.05 21.24
C LYS A 144 4.70 -21.67 21.01
N SER A 145 4.91 -20.79 21.99
CA SER A 145 4.75 -19.35 21.88
C SER A 145 5.56 -18.88 20.67
N ALA A 146 4.88 -18.43 19.62
CA ALA A 146 5.47 -17.72 18.50
C ALA A 146 4.96 -16.28 18.56
N GLU A 147 5.90 -15.35 18.58
CA GLU A 147 5.78 -13.92 18.81
C GLU A 147 4.72 -13.24 17.94
N SER A 148 3.89 -12.40 18.57
CA SER A 148 2.97 -11.50 17.91
C SER A 148 3.74 -10.40 17.19
N LYS A 149 3.56 -10.26 15.87
CA LYS A 149 4.03 -9.08 15.14
C LYS A 149 3.18 -7.85 15.50
N PRO A 150 3.79 -6.72 15.88
CA PRO A 150 3.08 -5.48 16.21
C PRO A 150 2.86 -4.72 14.90
N TYR A 151 1.62 -4.51 14.49
CA TYR A 151 1.38 -3.54 13.40
C TYR A 151 0.02 -2.87 13.45
N LEU A 152 -0.96 -3.44 14.14
CA LEU A 152 -2.28 -2.81 14.29
C LEU A 152 -2.35 -1.79 15.44
N GLY A 153 -1.44 -1.89 16.42
CA GLY A 153 -1.29 -0.89 17.48
C GLY A 153 -0.54 0.37 17.05
N ASP A 154 0.06 0.37 15.86
CA ASP A 154 1.03 1.40 15.46
C ASP A 154 0.34 2.60 14.76
N LEU A 155 -0.60 2.36 13.83
CA LEU A 155 -1.22 3.46 13.07
C LEU A 155 -2.21 4.31 13.89
N SER A 156 -3.02 3.71 14.76
CA SER A 156 -3.92 4.45 15.65
C SER A 156 -3.15 5.28 16.68
N SER A 157 -2.03 4.73 17.19
CA SER A 157 -1.10 5.45 18.07
C SER A 157 -0.43 6.62 17.32
N GLN A 158 -0.02 6.42 16.07
CA GLN A 158 0.55 7.48 15.23
C GLN A 158 -0.47 8.58 14.89
N ILE A 159 -1.73 8.22 14.62
CA ILE A 159 -2.81 9.21 14.38
C ILE A 159 -3.09 10.02 15.64
N THR A 160 -3.15 9.38 16.80
CA THR A 160 -3.40 10.06 18.08
C THR A 160 -2.23 10.94 18.51
N GLU A 161 -0.98 10.52 18.28
CA GLU A 161 0.20 11.31 18.54
C GLU A 161 0.30 12.53 17.60
N LEU A 162 0.03 12.36 16.30
CA LEU A 162 -0.06 13.47 15.35
C LEU A 162 -1.19 14.44 15.70
N ALA A 163 -2.35 13.93 16.12
CA ALA A 163 -3.46 14.78 16.55
C ALA A 163 -3.09 15.65 17.76
N LYS A 164 -2.37 15.08 18.75
CA LYS A 164 -1.84 15.84 19.89
C LYS A 164 -0.83 16.91 19.47
N GLN A 165 0.06 16.60 18.53
CA GLN A 165 1.03 17.57 18.00
C GLN A 165 0.33 18.72 17.25
N LEU A 166 -0.65 18.39 16.41
CA LEU A 166 -1.45 19.35 15.67
C LEU A 166 -2.27 20.25 16.61
N ALA A 167 -2.85 19.69 17.69
CA ALA A 167 -3.63 20.46 18.67
C ALA A 167 -2.77 21.51 19.40
N ARG A 168 -1.50 21.18 19.67
CA ARG A 168 -0.52 22.14 20.21
C ARG A 168 -0.16 23.22 19.19
N LEU A 169 0.03 22.85 17.92
CA LEU A 169 0.37 23.80 16.85
C LEU A 169 -0.81 24.73 16.49
N SER A 170 -2.06 24.24 16.58
CA SER A 170 -3.24 25.07 16.30
C SER A 170 -3.44 26.20 17.32
N LEU A 171 -2.98 26.01 18.57
CA LEU A 171 -3.00 27.07 19.60
C LEU A 171 -2.04 28.22 19.26
N ALA A 172 -0.96 27.94 18.51
CA ALA A 172 0.05 28.91 18.11
C ALA A 172 -0.29 29.64 16.79
N TYR A 173 -1.39 29.28 16.12
CA TYR A 173 -1.77 29.85 14.82
C TYR A 173 -2.60 31.15 14.99
N PRO A 174 -2.37 32.20 14.18
CA PRO A 174 -3.08 33.47 14.34
C PRO A 174 -4.58 33.33 14.06
N LYS A 175 -5.40 33.78 15.01
CA LYS A 175 -6.88 33.75 14.97
C LYS A 175 -7.44 34.81 14.02
N THR A 176 -7.24 34.64 12.72
CA THR A 176 -7.80 35.55 11.71
C THR A 176 -9.15 35.03 11.22
N GLY A 177 -10.23 35.43 11.91
CA GLY A 177 -11.59 35.49 11.37
C GLY A 177 -12.34 34.18 11.09
N HIS A 178 -11.72 33.00 11.25
CA HIS A 178 -12.41 31.71 11.17
C HIS A 178 -12.46 31.03 12.55
N LYS A 179 -13.59 30.37 12.85
CA LYS A 179 -13.86 29.65 14.10
C LYS A 179 -12.68 28.75 14.47
N ASP A 180 -12.34 28.73 15.76
CA ASP A 180 -11.23 27.94 16.32
C ASP A 180 -11.17 26.55 15.67
N PHE A 181 -10.05 26.24 15.02
CA PHE A 181 -9.89 24.98 14.30
C PHE A 181 -9.75 23.83 15.31
N ASN A 182 -10.87 23.15 15.57
CA ASN A 182 -10.92 22.02 16.49
C ASN A 182 -10.55 20.71 15.77
N ILE A 183 -9.29 20.31 15.89
CA ILE A 183 -8.74 19.07 15.31
C ILE A 183 -9.46 17.84 15.86
N ASN A 184 -9.81 17.84 17.14
CA ASN A 184 -10.53 16.73 17.75
C ASN A 184 -11.95 16.61 17.18
N GLY A 185 -12.61 17.76 16.95
CA GLY A 185 -13.90 17.82 16.27
C GLY A 185 -13.83 17.29 14.83
N LEU A 186 -12.78 17.67 14.09
CA LEU A 186 -12.55 17.20 12.72
C LEU A 186 -12.35 15.67 12.68
N ILE A 187 -11.50 15.13 13.55
CA ILE A 187 -11.25 13.68 13.62
C ILE A 187 -12.53 12.93 13.98
N GLN A 188 -13.30 13.41 14.96
CA GLN A 188 -14.58 12.81 15.34
C GLN A 188 -15.60 12.83 14.20
N GLU A 189 -15.70 13.93 13.46
CA GLU A 189 -16.55 14.03 12.28
C GLU A 189 -16.13 13.03 11.19
N MET A 190 -14.82 12.81 11.02
CA MET A 190 -14.26 11.88 10.04
C MET A 190 -14.48 10.42 10.40
N VAL A 191 -14.37 10.08 11.69
CA VAL A 191 -14.70 8.76 12.24
C VAL A 191 -16.19 8.49 12.07
N ASN A 192 -17.04 9.47 12.36
CA ASN A 192 -18.49 9.38 12.17
C ASN A 192 -18.88 9.19 10.70
N LYS A 193 -18.18 9.85 9.77
CA LYS A 193 -18.34 9.69 8.31
C LYS A 193 -17.73 8.39 7.75
N LYS A 194 -17.16 7.52 8.59
CA LYS A 194 -16.51 6.25 8.22
C LYS A 194 -15.40 6.40 7.18
N ILE A 195 -14.63 7.49 7.26
CA ILE A 195 -13.50 7.72 6.36
C ILE A 195 -12.35 6.77 6.76
N HIS A 196 -11.61 6.27 5.77
CA HIS A 196 -10.51 5.32 5.96
C HIS A 196 -9.33 5.90 6.77
N GLU A 197 -8.80 5.15 7.74
CA GLU A 197 -7.75 5.57 8.69
C GLU A 197 -6.47 6.10 8.02
N GLU A 198 -6.02 5.49 6.91
CA GLU A 198 -4.85 5.99 6.17
C GLU A 198 -5.13 7.35 5.49
N ALA A 199 -6.36 7.61 5.07
CA ALA A 199 -6.74 8.91 4.52
C ALA A 199 -6.73 9.99 5.62
N ILE A 200 -7.15 9.61 6.84
CA ILE A 200 -7.06 10.47 8.03
C ILE A 200 -5.59 10.79 8.34
N PHE A 201 -4.73 9.78 8.38
CA PHE A 201 -3.30 9.94 8.65
C PHE A 201 -2.59 10.81 7.59
N VAL A 202 -2.87 10.59 6.30
CA VAL A 202 -2.28 11.40 5.21
C VAL A 202 -2.75 12.85 5.28
N ALA A 203 -4.02 13.08 5.61
CA ALA A 203 -4.55 14.43 5.78
C ALA A 203 -3.89 15.15 6.98
N LEU A 204 -3.81 14.48 8.14
CA LEU A 204 -3.20 15.04 9.36
C LEU A 204 -1.70 15.29 9.18
N SER A 205 -0.96 14.34 8.60
CA SER A 205 0.48 14.49 8.36
C SER A 205 0.78 15.59 7.32
N SER A 206 -0.06 15.77 6.30
CA SER A 206 0.08 16.87 5.34
C SER A 206 -0.19 18.24 5.98
N LEU A 207 -1.15 18.31 6.91
CA LEU A 207 -1.44 19.52 7.67
C LEU A 207 -0.29 19.86 8.62
N ALA A 208 0.26 18.86 9.32
CA ALA A 208 1.39 19.01 10.23
C ALA A 208 2.66 19.46 9.49
N LYS A 209 2.95 18.88 8.32
CA LYS A 209 4.08 19.29 7.46
C LYS A 209 3.95 20.75 7.04
N ARG A 210 2.77 21.20 6.61
CA ARG A 210 2.58 22.59 6.19
C ARG A 210 2.65 23.59 7.34
N TRP A 211 2.22 23.22 8.55
CA TRP A 211 2.36 24.06 9.75
C TRP A 211 3.75 24.06 10.38
N THR A 212 4.60 23.08 10.06
CA THR A 212 5.99 23.05 10.50
C THR A 212 6.93 23.73 9.50
N LEU A 213 6.58 23.72 8.20
CA LEU A 213 7.27 24.44 7.12
C LEU A 213 6.99 25.96 7.10
N THR A 214 6.06 26.46 7.91
CA THR A 214 5.89 27.89 8.12
C THR A 214 7.02 28.43 9.00
N GLU A 215 8.23 28.46 8.47
CA GLU A 215 9.15 29.52 8.84
C GLU A 215 8.50 30.84 8.43
N LYS A 216 8.63 31.83 9.32
CA LYS A 216 7.91 33.10 9.30
C LYS A 216 7.79 33.69 7.88
N THR A 217 6.57 34.12 7.53
CA THR A 217 6.25 35.13 6.50
C THR A 217 6.32 34.79 5.00
N ASP A 218 5.80 33.64 4.55
CA ASP A 218 5.47 33.45 3.13
C ASP A 218 3.94 33.55 2.85
N PRO A 219 3.47 34.58 2.11
CA PRO A 219 2.04 34.77 1.81
C PRO A 219 1.40 33.66 0.96
N LEU A 220 2.22 32.87 0.26
CA LEU A 220 1.77 31.80 -0.66
C LEU A 220 1.49 30.46 0.05
N ASN A 221 1.98 30.26 1.28
CA ASN A 221 1.82 29.01 2.02
C ASN A 221 0.84 29.10 3.20
N TYR A 222 0.20 30.26 3.36
CA TYR A 222 -0.80 30.51 4.38
C TYR A 222 -2.12 29.76 4.07
N ILE A 223 -2.48 28.78 4.92
CA ILE A 223 -3.71 28.02 4.76
C ILE A 223 -4.87 28.82 5.34
N LYS A 224 -5.59 29.53 4.47
CA LYS A 224 -6.77 30.34 4.84
C LYS A 224 -7.92 29.52 5.47
N ASN A 225 -8.05 28.24 5.11
CA ASN A 225 -9.04 27.31 5.69
C ASN A 225 -8.44 25.90 5.89
N PRO A 226 -7.92 25.59 7.10
CA PRO A 226 -7.30 24.29 7.41
C PRO A 226 -8.27 23.11 7.29
N GLN A 227 -9.53 23.31 7.68
CA GLN A 227 -10.57 22.30 7.60
C GLN A 227 -10.90 21.95 6.15
N GLY A 228 -11.14 22.95 5.31
CA GLY A 228 -11.42 22.74 3.89
C GLY A 228 -10.26 22.08 3.13
N TYR A 229 -9.02 22.40 3.51
CA TYR A 229 -7.82 21.78 2.94
C TYR A 229 -7.74 20.29 3.29
N ALA A 230 -7.93 19.93 4.57
CA ALA A 230 -7.95 18.55 5.01
C ALA A 230 -9.09 17.77 4.31
N GLU A 231 -10.29 18.35 4.22
CA GLU A 231 -11.44 17.73 3.53
C GLU A 231 -11.18 17.49 2.03
N THR A 232 -10.42 18.36 1.38
CA THR A 232 -10.07 18.19 -0.05
C THR A 232 -9.10 17.03 -0.26
N ILE A 233 -8.07 16.91 0.59
CA ILE A 233 -7.15 15.76 0.57
C ILE A 233 -7.92 14.48 0.86
N MET A 234 -8.82 14.52 1.84
CA MET A 234 -9.65 13.38 2.17
C MET A 234 -10.57 12.97 1.02
N LYS A 235 -11.29 13.89 0.36
CA LYS A 235 -12.20 13.55 -0.75
C LYS A 235 -11.45 12.93 -1.95
N THR A 236 -10.29 13.47 -2.28
CA THR A 236 -9.46 12.97 -3.39
C THR A 236 -8.81 11.62 -3.08
N LYS A 237 -8.47 11.37 -1.82
CA LYS A 237 -7.83 10.12 -1.40
C LYS A 237 -8.82 9.05 -0.94
N SER A 238 -9.94 9.40 -0.32
CA SER A 238 -10.98 8.48 0.16
C SER A 238 -11.56 7.64 -0.96
N GLY A 239 -11.76 8.23 -2.15
CA GLY A 239 -12.24 7.52 -3.34
C GLY A 239 -11.35 6.33 -3.74
N ASN A 240 -10.04 6.43 -3.50
CA ASN A 240 -9.07 5.35 -3.78
C ASN A 240 -9.00 4.28 -2.68
N TYR A 241 -9.57 4.53 -1.48
CA TYR A 241 -9.55 3.59 -0.36
C TYR A 241 -10.84 2.76 -0.19
N TYR A 242 -11.86 2.99 -1.02
CA TYR A 242 -13.13 2.23 -1.01
C TYR A 242 -13.10 0.91 -1.81
N GLU A 243 -11.93 0.37 -2.13
CA GLU A 243 -11.83 -1.00 -2.61
C GLU A 243 -12.04 -1.99 -1.45
N ARG A 244 -12.81 -3.06 -1.73
CA ARG A 244 -13.49 -3.99 -0.81
C ARG A 244 -12.67 -4.62 0.34
N GLU A 245 -11.37 -4.40 0.42
CA GLU A 245 -10.47 -4.93 1.46
C GLU A 245 -10.40 -4.08 2.74
N HIS A 246 -11.01 -2.88 2.75
CA HIS A 246 -10.88 -1.91 3.85
C HIS A 246 -12.16 -1.63 4.66
N THR A 247 -13.29 -2.19 4.27
CA THR A 247 -14.57 -2.10 5.01
C THR A 247 -14.56 -2.91 6.31
N ALA A 248 -13.82 -4.02 6.35
CA ALA A 248 -13.65 -4.84 7.56
C ALA A 248 -12.83 -4.12 8.65
N LYS A 249 -11.79 -3.37 8.26
CA LYS A 249 -10.95 -2.58 9.19
C LYS A 249 -11.71 -1.40 9.81
N SER A 250 -12.55 -0.74 9.01
CA SER A 250 -13.47 0.31 9.50
C SER A 250 -14.50 -0.21 10.52
N GLN A 251 -14.86 -1.51 10.46
CA GLN A 251 -15.74 -2.13 11.45
C GLN A 251 -15.02 -2.52 12.75
N GLU A 252 -13.71 -2.79 12.72
CA GLU A 252 -12.90 -3.02 13.92
C GLU A 252 -12.70 -1.73 14.73
N PHE A 253 -12.53 -0.59 14.05
CA PHE A 253 -12.42 0.73 14.71
C PHE A 253 -13.71 1.18 15.42
N LYS A 254 -14.88 0.73 14.95
CA LYS A 254 -16.18 0.99 15.59
C LYS A 254 -16.31 0.41 17.01
N ASN A 255 -15.50 -0.59 17.34
CA ASN A 255 -15.58 -1.32 18.61
C ASN A 255 -14.52 -0.86 19.63
N LEU A 256 -13.66 0.10 19.28
CA LEU A 256 -12.79 0.77 20.26
C LEU A 256 -13.59 1.90 20.93
N GLU A 257 -14.08 1.66 22.15
CA GLU A 257 -14.41 2.76 23.05
C GLU A 257 -13.14 3.57 23.32
N MET A 258 -13.18 4.85 22.97
CA MET A 258 -12.10 5.78 23.28
C MET A 258 -11.89 5.83 24.80
N PRO A 259 -10.65 5.71 25.31
CA PRO A 259 -10.40 5.82 26.74
C PRO A 259 -10.88 7.18 27.25
N GLY A 260 -11.77 7.16 28.24
CA GLY A 260 -12.47 8.35 28.78
C GLY A 260 -11.58 9.42 29.41
N GLU A 261 -10.27 9.22 29.45
CA GLU A 261 -9.28 10.21 29.91
C GLU A 261 -9.22 11.45 29.00
N LEU A 262 -9.62 11.35 27.73
CA LEU A 262 -9.72 12.51 26.82
C LEU A 262 -11.02 13.32 26.98
N LEU A 263 -11.98 12.86 27.79
CA LEU A 263 -13.25 13.57 28.04
C LEU A 263 -13.22 14.41 29.32
N ARG A 264 -12.18 14.30 30.16
CA ARG A 264 -12.01 15.14 31.34
C ARG A 264 -10.93 16.19 31.08
N GLY A 265 -11.36 17.33 30.56
CA GLY A 265 -10.65 18.57 30.83
C GLY A 265 -10.76 18.87 32.32
N LYS A 266 -9.73 18.54 33.09
CA LYS A 266 -9.48 19.21 34.36
C LYS A 266 -8.06 19.72 34.35
N GLU A 267 -8.02 21.03 34.51
CA GLU A 267 -6.87 21.87 34.77
C GLU A 267 -6.06 21.27 35.93
N GLU A 268 -4.80 20.95 35.70
CA GLU A 268 -3.80 20.96 36.76
C GLU A 268 -3.03 22.27 36.58
N GLU A 269 -3.54 23.28 37.27
CA GLU A 269 -2.87 24.55 37.55
C GLU A 269 -1.69 24.24 38.47
N GLN A 270 -0.47 24.39 37.97
CA GLN A 270 0.74 24.48 38.79
C GLN A 270 1.07 25.97 38.92
N ASP A 271 0.78 26.54 40.09
CA ASP A 271 1.42 27.76 40.58
C ASP A 271 1.92 27.49 42.00
N ALA A 272 3.19 27.88 42.22
CA ALA A 272 3.87 28.19 43.49
C ALA A 272 3.72 27.25 44.71
#